data_AF-A0A2T9UK97-F1
#
_entry.id   AF-A0A2T9UK97-F1
#
_cell.length_a   1.000
_cell.length_b   1.000
_cell.length_c   1.000
_cell.angle_alpha   90.00
_cell.angle_beta   90.00
_cell.angle_gamma   90.00
#
_symmetry.space_group_name_H-M   'P 1'
#
loop_
_entity.id
_entity.type
_entity.pdbx_description
1 polymer ?
#
loop_
_entity_poly.entity_id
_entity_poly.type
_entity_poly.pdbx_seq_one_letter_code
_entity_poly.pdbx_strand_id
1 'polypeptide(L)'
;RLKLEYDGNNYQNDFAGKLPQASHFNVGAVYRAASWADLNLSYERGNTLMFGLTLRTNFNDLRPALRDTPKPAYQPAPESEGLQYTTVANQLTALKYNACFDAPEIQLRDKTLYMSGQQYKYRDSREAVDRANRILVNNLPQGVEKISVTQKREHMAMVTTETDVASLRKQLAGTA
;
A
#
# COMPACT_ATOMS: atom_id res chain seq x y z
N ARG A 1 -10.64 20.33 27.46
CA ARG A 1 -11.16 21.61 26.90
C ARG A 1 -12.58 21.77 27.39
N LEU A 2 -12.96 22.98 27.81
CA LEU A 2 -14.32 23.31 28.22
C LEU A 2 -14.94 24.22 27.15
N LYS A 3 -16.25 24.08 26.95
CA LYS A 3 -17.05 24.87 26.02
C LYS A 3 -18.31 25.34 26.74
N LEU A 4 -18.67 26.59 26.50
CA LEU A 4 -19.92 27.17 26.93
C LEU A 4 -20.49 27.93 25.74
N GLU A 5 -21.74 27.63 25.40
CA GLU A 5 -22.44 28.19 24.25
C GLU A 5 -23.81 28.70 24.72
N TYR A 6 -24.23 29.84 24.19
CA TYR A 6 -25.58 30.39 24.41
C TYR A 6 -26.39 30.24 23.11
N ASP A 7 -27.56 29.63 23.24
CA ASP A 7 -28.45 29.25 22.16
C ASP A 7 -29.64 30.21 22.08
N GLY A 8 -29.67 31.04 21.05
CA GLY A 8 -30.75 31.98 20.79
C GLY A 8 -32.02 31.36 20.21
N ASN A 9 -32.02 30.06 19.90
CA ASN A 9 -33.22 29.37 19.41
C ASN A 9 -34.18 29.05 20.56
N ASN A 10 -35.48 29.08 20.26
CA ASN A 10 -36.56 28.68 21.16
C ASN A 10 -37.32 27.44 20.67
N TYR A 11 -36.89 26.86 19.53
CA TYR A 11 -37.34 25.60 18.95
C TYR A 11 -38.87 25.49 18.74
N GLN A 12 -39.57 26.62 18.62
CA GLN A 12 -41.03 26.64 18.50
C GLN A 12 -41.54 26.13 17.15
N ASN A 13 -40.74 26.32 16.10
CA ASN A 13 -41.07 25.96 14.72
C ASN A 13 -40.04 24.96 14.13
N ASP A 14 -39.49 24.08 14.95
CA ASP A 14 -38.51 23.10 14.48
C ASP A 14 -39.18 21.98 13.66
N PHE A 15 -38.52 21.52 12.59
CA PHE A 15 -38.97 20.40 11.76
C PHE A 15 -39.04 19.09 12.56
N ALA A 16 -38.22 18.95 13.60
CA ALA A 16 -38.25 17.81 14.52
C ALA A 16 -39.44 17.84 15.51
N GLY A 17 -40.33 18.85 15.43
CA GLY A 17 -41.43 19.07 16.36
C GLY A 17 -41.04 19.91 17.58
N LYS A 18 -41.92 19.97 18.60
CA LYS A 18 -41.62 20.73 19.82
C LYS A 18 -40.50 20.06 20.62
N LEU A 19 -39.33 20.69 20.64
CA LEU A 19 -38.20 20.25 21.44
C LEU A 19 -38.28 20.90 22.84
N PRO A 20 -38.34 20.11 23.93
CA PRO A 20 -38.31 20.67 25.27
C PRO A 20 -36.94 21.29 25.54
N GLN A 21 -36.93 22.55 25.99
CA GLN A 21 -35.72 23.28 26.36
C GLN A 21 -35.94 23.94 27.72
N ALA A 22 -35.11 23.57 28.70
CA ALA A 22 -35.11 24.13 30.05
C ALA A 22 -34.06 25.24 30.23
N SER A 23 -33.08 25.34 29.32
CA SER A 23 -32.04 26.38 29.36
C SER A 23 -31.55 26.74 27.95
N HIS A 24 -31.16 28.01 27.78
CA HIS A 24 -30.46 28.52 26.58
C HIS A 24 -28.94 28.32 26.65
N PHE A 25 -28.41 27.69 27.69
CA PHE A 25 -26.98 27.43 27.81
C PHE A 25 -26.66 25.97 27.55
N ASN A 26 -25.67 25.73 26.69
CA ASN A 26 -25.08 24.43 26.43
C ASN A 26 -23.65 24.40 26.99
N VAL A 27 -23.32 23.37 27.75
CA VAL A 27 -21.98 23.19 28.33
C VAL A 27 -21.37 21.90 27.83
N GLY A 28 -20.09 21.94 27.47
CA GLY A 28 -19.38 20.79 26.93
C GLY A 28 -17.98 20.64 27.52
N ALA A 29 -17.55 19.41 27.70
CA ALA A 29 -16.21 19.04 28.10
C ALA A 29 -15.64 18.03 27.10
N VAL A 30 -14.41 18.28 26.67
CA VAL A 30 -13.63 17.36 25.83
C VAL A 30 -12.37 16.98 26.59
N TYR A 31 -12.21 15.68 26.87
CA TYR A 31 -11.05 15.13 27.54
C TYR A 31 -10.23 14.27 26.59
N ARG A 32 -8.95 14.59 26.42
CA ARG A 32 -8.02 13.79 25.62
C ARG A 32 -7.53 12.62 26.46
N ALA A 33 -8.18 11.47 26.34
CA ALA A 33 -7.82 10.27 27.08
C ALA A 33 -6.53 9.62 26.56
N ALA A 34 -6.25 9.75 25.25
CA ALA A 34 -5.01 9.28 24.63
C ALA A 34 -4.64 10.13 23.41
N SER A 35 -3.44 9.94 22.85
CA SER A 35 -3.05 10.60 21.59
C SER A 35 -4.03 10.32 20.44
N TRP A 36 -4.61 9.12 20.44
CA TRP A 36 -5.57 8.61 19.46
C TRP A 36 -7.04 8.69 19.90
N ALA A 37 -7.37 9.14 21.12
CA ALA A 37 -8.75 9.16 21.63
C ALA A 37 -9.09 10.44 22.41
N ASP A 38 -10.23 11.04 22.05
CA ASP A 38 -10.89 12.11 22.82
C ASP A 38 -12.29 11.66 23.27
N LEU A 39 -12.62 11.91 24.52
CA LEU A 39 -13.95 11.72 25.12
C LEU A 39 -14.67 13.07 25.16
N ASN A 40 -15.94 13.09 24.75
CA ASN A 40 -16.78 14.27 24.73
C ASN A 40 -18.01 14.05 25.62
N LEU A 41 -18.31 15.02 26.47
CA LEU A 41 -19.50 15.05 27.31
C LEU A 41 -20.13 16.43 27.18
N SER A 42 -21.39 16.55 26.77
CA SER A 42 -22.11 17.83 26.75
C SER A 42 -23.47 17.72 27.40
N TYR A 43 -23.92 18.84 27.95
CA TYR A 43 -25.26 19.03 28.49
C TYR A 43 -25.92 20.18 27.74
N GLU A 44 -27.00 19.87 27.04
CA GLU A 44 -27.65 20.72 26.05
C GLU A 44 -29.10 20.99 26.42
N ARG A 45 -29.59 22.18 26.05
CA ARG A 45 -30.98 22.64 26.27
C ARG A 45 -31.46 22.53 27.72
N GLY A 46 -30.53 22.43 28.68
CA GLY A 46 -30.84 22.23 30.10
C GLY A 46 -31.52 20.90 30.44
N ASN A 47 -31.49 19.90 29.55
CA ASN A 47 -32.15 18.61 29.80
C ASN A 47 -31.57 17.42 29.03
N THR A 48 -30.66 17.63 28.09
CA THR A 48 -30.13 16.59 27.22
C THR A 48 -28.67 16.35 27.56
N LEU A 49 -28.31 15.11 27.93
CA LEU A 49 -26.90 14.71 28.10
C LEU A 49 -26.43 13.99 26.83
N MET A 50 -25.28 14.41 26.31
CA MET A 50 -24.66 13.83 25.13
C MET A 50 -23.26 13.30 25.49
N PHE A 51 -22.95 12.10 25.00
CA PHE A 51 -21.64 11.48 25.14
C PHE A 51 -21.12 11.09 23.76
N GLY A 52 -19.82 11.30 23.51
CA GLY A 52 -19.19 10.97 22.24
C GLY A 52 -17.74 10.56 22.38
N LEU A 53 -17.28 9.73 21.44
CA LEU A 53 -15.89 9.28 21.33
C LEU A 53 -15.34 9.71 19.97
N THR A 54 -14.15 10.29 19.96
CA THR A 54 -13.41 10.61 18.73
C THR A 54 -12.12 9.80 18.67
N LEU A 55 -11.99 8.98 17.63
CA LEU A 55 -10.78 8.18 17.37
C LEU A 55 -9.96 8.85 16.25
N ARG A 56 -8.65 8.96 16.47
CA ARG A 56 -7.70 9.58 15.54
C ARG A 56 -6.64 8.56 15.15
N THR A 57 -6.45 8.35 13.85
CA THR A 57 -5.43 7.45 13.29
C THR A 57 -4.75 8.08 12.07
N ASN A 58 -3.50 7.70 11.82
CA ASN A 58 -2.75 8.08 10.63
C ASN A 58 -2.59 6.88 9.69
N PHE A 59 -3.33 6.88 8.58
CA PHE A 59 -3.29 5.79 7.59
C PHE A 59 -1.99 5.76 6.76
N ASN A 60 -1.11 6.76 6.89
CA ASN A 60 0.23 6.70 6.29
C ASN A 60 1.17 5.78 7.06
N ASP A 61 1.05 5.76 8.40
CA ASP A 61 1.90 4.94 9.27
C ASP A 61 1.27 3.57 9.58
N LEU A 62 -0.06 3.46 9.44
CA LEU A 62 -0.77 2.21 9.62
C LEU A 62 -0.32 1.21 8.55
N ARG A 63 0.45 0.21 8.97
CA ARG A 63 0.82 -0.92 8.11
C ARG A 63 -0.15 -2.07 8.36
N PRO A 64 -0.85 -2.58 7.33
CA PRO A 64 -1.64 -3.79 7.50
C PRO A 64 -0.70 -4.93 7.92
N ALA A 65 -1.15 -5.77 8.85
CA ALA A 65 -0.45 -6.99 9.26
C ALA A 65 -0.57 -8.09 8.16
N LEU A 66 -0.30 -7.72 6.91
CA LEU A 66 -0.24 -8.66 5.80
C LEU A 66 1.00 -9.51 5.98
N ARG A 67 0.79 -10.80 6.21
CA ARG A 67 1.87 -11.79 6.20
C ARG A 67 2.29 -11.96 4.74
N ASP A 68 3.28 -11.19 4.33
CA ASP A 68 3.79 -11.26 2.96
C ASP A 68 4.72 -12.47 2.78
N THR A 69 4.77 -12.98 1.56
CA THR A 69 5.73 -14.02 1.17
C THR A 69 7.13 -13.39 1.23
N PRO A 70 8.15 -14.07 1.79
CA PRO A 70 9.50 -13.52 1.82
C PRO A 70 9.99 -13.22 0.39
N LYS A 71 10.80 -12.16 0.24
CA LYS A 71 11.49 -11.90 -1.01
C LYS A 71 12.31 -13.15 -1.39
N PRO A 72 12.31 -13.59 -2.65
CA PRO A 72 13.08 -14.76 -3.08
C PRO A 72 14.55 -14.55 -2.73
N ALA A 73 15.26 -15.59 -2.30
CA ALA A 73 16.68 -15.47 -2.03
C ALA A 73 17.46 -15.26 -3.33
N TYR A 74 18.62 -14.59 -3.26
CA TYR A 74 19.54 -14.56 -4.40
C TYR A 74 20.33 -15.86 -4.41
N GLN A 75 20.06 -16.71 -5.40
CA GLN A 75 20.66 -18.03 -5.60
C GLN A 75 20.79 -18.23 -7.11
N PRO A 76 21.85 -17.67 -7.74
CA PRO A 76 22.01 -17.75 -9.18
C PRO A 76 22.25 -19.19 -9.61
N ALA A 77 21.41 -19.68 -10.51
CA ALA A 77 21.62 -20.92 -11.23
C ALA A 77 22.65 -20.71 -12.36
N PRO A 78 23.25 -21.79 -12.89
CA PRO A 78 24.08 -21.71 -14.09
C PRO A 78 23.33 -21.04 -15.24
N GLU A 79 24.00 -20.13 -15.94
CA GLU A 79 23.43 -19.43 -17.08
C GLU A 79 23.14 -20.40 -18.24
N SER A 80 21.99 -20.26 -18.87
CA SER A 80 21.57 -21.04 -20.04
C SER A 80 21.88 -20.32 -21.35
N GLU A 81 22.01 -21.03 -22.47
CA GLU A 81 22.22 -20.39 -23.79
C GLU A 81 21.02 -19.53 -24.26
N GLY A 82 19.85 -19.73 -23.66
CA GLY A 82 18.62 -19.03 -24.01
C GLY A 82 17.51 -19.25 -22.99
N LEU A 83 16.30 -18.82 -23.32
CA LEU A 83 15.12 -19.04 -22.48
C LEU A 83 14.71 -20.52 -22.49
N GLN A 84 14.82 -21.17 -21.33
CA GLN A 84 14.38 -22.55 -21.13
C GLN A 84 12.92 -22.59 -20.68
N TYR A 85 12.08 -23.40 -21.34
CA TYR A 85 10.63 -23.43 -21.10
C TYR A 85 10.26 -23.64 -19.63
N THR A 86 10.87 -24.63 -18.98
CA THR A 86 10.61 -24.98 -17.56
C THR A 86 11.04 -23.86 -16.62
N THR A 87 12.20 -23.24 -16.88
CA THR A 87 12.71 -22.08 -16.13
C THR A 87 11.77 -20.88 -16.25
N VAL A 88 11.35 -20.55 -17.47
CA VAL A 88 10.41 -19.44 -17.72
C VAL A 88 9.08 -19.70 -17.04
N ALA A 89 8.52 -20.91 -17.12
CA ALA A 89 7.27 -21.25 -16.45
C ALA A 89 7.35 -21.05 -14.92
N ASN A 90 8.47 -21.45 -14.30
CA ASN A 90 8.72 -21.23 -12.88
C ASN A 90 8.89 -19.74 -12.54
N GLN A 91 9.60 -18.98 -13.39
CA GLN A 91 9.75 -17.54 -13.23
C GLN A 91 8.39 -16.83 -13.33
N LEU A 92 7.57 -17.13 -14.33
CA LEU A 92 6.22 -16.57 -14.48
C LEU A 92 5.34 -16.86 -13.26
N THR A 93 5.42 -18.09 -12.73
CA THR A 93 4.72 -18.47 -11.49
C THR A 93 5.21 -17.63 -10.31
N ALA A 94 6.52 -17.47 -10.14
CA ALA A 94 7.09 -16.66 -9.07
C ALA A 94 6.77 -15.16 -9.24
N LEU A 95 6.76 -14.64 -10.46
CA LEU A 95 6.37 -13.26 -10.76
C LEU A 95 4.90 -13.03 -10.40
N LYS A 96 4.03 -14.01 -10.65
CA LYS A 96 2.61 -13.95 -10.27
C LYS A 96 2.40 -14.01 -8.76
N TYR A 97 2.98 -14.98 -8.08
CA TYR A 97 2.65 -15.23 -6.68
C TYR A 97 3.54 -14.53 -5.66
N ASN A 98 4.78 -14.19 -6.01
CA ASN A 98 5.72 -13.52 -5.11
C ASN A 98 5.88 -12.02 -5.44
N ALA A 99 6.11 -11.68 -6.72
CA ALA A 99 6.20 -10.27 -7.13
C ALA A 99 4.82 -9.63 -7.41
N CYS A 100 3.76 -10.44 -7.43
CA CYS A 100 2.36 -10.01 -7.59
C CYS A 100 2.06 -9.21 -8.85
N PHE A 101 2.63 -9.68 -9.96
CA PHE A 101 2.28 -9.26 -11.31
C PHE A 101 1.24 -10.21 -11.89
N ASP A 102 0.08 -9.69 -12.25
CA ASP A 102 -0.89 -10.44 -13.04
C ASP A 102 -0.47 -10.46 -14.52
N ALA A 103 -0.81 -11.57 -15.19
CA ALA A 103 -0.42 -11.90 -16.56
C ALA A 103 1.04 -11.51 -16.90
N PRO A 104 2.05 -12.01 -16.15
CA PRO A 104 3.43 -11.69 -16.44
C PRO A 104 3.85 -12.27 -17.79
N GLU A 105 4.68 -11.54 -18.51
CA GLU A 105 5.27 -11.94 -19.79
C GLU A 105 6.78 -11.73 -19.71
N ILE A 106 7.55 -12.66 -20.29
CA ILE A 106 9.01 -12.56 -20.39
C ILE A 106 9.39 -12.66 -21.86
N GLN A 107 10.24 -11.76 -22.32
CA GLN A 107 10.78 -11.76 -23.68
C GLN A 107 12.27 -11.44 -23.61
N LEU A 108 13.07 -12.24 -24.31
CA LEU A 108 14.50 -11.96 -24.49
C LEU A 108 14.69 -11.29 -25.85
N ARG A 109 15.31 -10.12 -25.87
CA ARG A 109 15.69 -9.44 -27.11
C ARG A 109 17.07 -8.80 -26.94
N ASP A 110 17.96 -9.10 -27.87
CA ASP A 110 19.36 -8.70 -27.80
C ASP A 110 19.97 -9.12 -26.45
N LYS A 111 20.55 -8.18 -25.71
CA LYS A 111 21.11 -8.41 -24.37
C LYS A 111 20.18 -7.95 -23.24
N THR A 112 18.89 -7.79 -23.52
CA THR A 112 17.90 -7.31 -22.54
C THR A 112 16.79 -8.33 -22.33
N LEU A 113 16.55 -8.68 -21.07
CA LEU A 113 15.39 -9.46 -20.67
C LEU A 113 14.25 -8.50 -20.31
N TYR A 114 13.22 -8.47 -21.14
CA TYR A 114 12.01 -7.71 -20.91
C TYR A 114 11.03 -8.54 -20.10
N MET A 115 10.51 -7.95 -19.03
CA MET A 115 9.40 -8.50 -18.27
C MET A 115 8.29 -7.47 -18.22
N SER A 116 7.04 -7.89 -18.40
CA SER A 116 5.90 -7.00 -18.23
C SER A 116 4.74 -7.68 -17.50
N GLY A 117 3.86 -6.89 -16.90
CA GLY A 117 2.66 -7.40 -16.23
C GLY A 117 1.97 -6.33 -15.39
N GLN A 118 0.77 -6.63 -14.86
CA GLN A 118 0.02 -5.69 -14.03
C GLN A 118 0.24 -5.95 -12.54
N GLN A 119 0.95 -5.05 -11.87
CA GLN A 119 1.16 -5.17 -10.42
C GLN A 119 -0.10 -4.76 -9.65
N TYR A 120 -0.58 -5.60 -8.74
CA TYR A 120 -1.84 -5.35 -8.01
C TYR A 120 -1.75 -5.37 -6.47
N LYS A 121 -0.60 -5.70 -5.88
CA LYS A 121 -0.46 -5.88 -4.42
C LYS A 121 0.28 -4.76 -3.69
N TYR A 122 1.43 -4.31 -4.20
CA TYR A 122 2.33 -3.47 -3.43
C TYR A 122 2.01 -1.99 -3.63
N ARG A 123 1.78 -1.25 -2.53
CA ARG A 123 1.57 0.21 -2.58
C ARG A 123 2.79 0.94 -3.15
N ASP A 124 3.99 0.50 -2.78
CA ASP A 124 5.23 0.94 -3.41
C ASP A 124 5.61 -0.03 -4.52
N SER A 125 5.56 0.44 -5.77
CA SER A 125 5.88 -0.38 -6.93
C SER A 125 7.31 -0.91 -6.94
N ARG A 126 8.24 -0.22 -6.28
CA ARG A 126 9.66 -0.63 -6.23
C ARG A 126 9.81 -2.00 -5.57
N GLU A 127 8.98 -2.31 -4.58
CA GLU A 127 8.96 -3.61 -3.92
C GLU A 127 8.67 -4.77 -4.90
N ALA A 128 7.74 -4.54 -5.84
CA ALA A 128 7.40 -5.52 -6.86
C ALA A 128 8.53 -5.68 -7.88
N VAL A 129 9.11 -4.56 -8.33
CA VAL A 129 10.24 -4.54 -9.27
C VAL A 129 11.46 -5.24 -8.67
N ASP A 130 11.80 -4.97 -7.41
CA ASP A 130 12.90 -5.63 -6.70
C ASP A 130 12.72 -7.16 -6.67
N ARG A 131 11.50 -7.62 -6.38
CA ARG A 131 11.17 -9.04 -6.38
C ARG A 131 11.28 -9.64 -7.78
N ALA A 132 10.74 -8.96 -8.78
CA ALA A 132 10.85 -9.39 -10.17
C ALA A 132 12.32 -9.50 -10.60
N ASN A 133 13.13 -8.49 -10.34
CA ASN A 133 14.57 -8.50 -10.60
C ASN A 133 15.26 -9.68 -9.92
N ARG A 134 14.92 -9.99 -8.66
CA ARG A 134 15.50 -11.12 -7.92
C ARG A 134 15.09 -12.49 -8.48
N ILE A 135 13.85 -12.62 -8.95
CA ILE A 135 13.34 -13.83 -9.63
C ILE A 135 14.07 -14.05 -10.97
N LEU A 136 14.20 -12.98 -11.75
CA LEU A 136 14.77 -13.02 -13.09
C LEU A 136 16.29 -13.25 -13.03
N VAL A 137 17.02 -12.51 -12.20
CA VAL A 137 18.49 -12.58 -12.10
C VAL A 137 19.00 -13.96 -11.69
N ASN A 138 18.20 -14.72 -10.95
CA ASN A 138 18.57 -16.08 -10.52
C ASN A 138 18.64 -17.08 -11.68
N ASN A 139 17.98 -16.82 -12.82
CA ASN A 139 17.98 -17.72 -13.97
C ASN A 139 18.01 -16.92 -15.28
N LEU A 140 19.07 -16.13 -15.48
CA LEU A 140 19.27 -15.40 -16.73
C LEU A 140 19.99 -16.27 -17.77
N PRO A 141 19.62 -16.13 -19.05
CA PRO A 141 20.45 -16.59 -20.16
C PRO A 141 21.81 -15.89 -20.19
N GLN A 142 22.81 -16.54 -20.81
CA GLN A 142 24.13 -15.98 -21.04
C GLN A 142 24.04 -14.70 -21.87
N GLY A 143 24.87 -13.71 -21.53
CA GLY A 143 24.98 -12.46 -22.28
C GLY A 143 23.87 -11.43 -22.02
N VAL A 144 22.93 -11.68 -21.10
CA VAL A 144 21.97 -10.66 -20.67
C VAL A 144 22.65 -9.63 -19.77
N GLU A 145 22.64 -8.38 -20.22
CA GLU A 145 23.26 -7.23 -19.53
C GLU A 145 22.21 -6.39 -18.78
N LYS A 146 20.95 -6.40 -19.22
CA LYS A 146 19.89 -5.56 -18.68
C LYS A 146 18.60 -6.34 -18.42
N ILE A 147 17.92 -6.03 -17.33
CA ILE A 147 16.53 -6.41 -17.07
C ILE A 147 15.64 -5.17 -17.20
N SER A 148 14.58 -5.26 -17.98
CA SER A 148 13.62 -4.16 -18.19
C SER A 148 12.23 -4.60 -17.73
N VAL A 149 11.80 -4.12 -16.56
CA VAL A 149 10.51 -4.44 -15.94
C VAL A 149 9.50 -3.35 -16.27
N THR A 150 8.51 -3.65 -17.10
CA THR A 150 7.43 -2.75 -17.50
C THR A 150 6.14 -3.08 -16.76
N GLN A 151 5.73 -2.19 -15.86
CA GLN A 151 4.45 -2.29 -15.18
C GLN A 151 3.33 -1.82 -16.12
N LYS A 152 2.30 -2.64 -16.27
CA LYS A 152 1.10 -2.36 -17.07
C LYS A 152 -0.09 -2.03 -16.17
N ARG A 153 -1.05 -1.28 -16.70
CA ARG A 153 -2.40 -1.10 -16.14
C ARG A 153 -3.39 -1.13 -17.30
N GLU A 154 -4.40 -2.00 -17.23
CA GLU A 154 -5.38 -2.17 -18.31
C GLU A 154 -4.71 -2.36 -19.69
N HIS A 155 -3.68 -3.21 -19.73
CA HIS A 155 -2.85 -3.50 -20.91
C HIS A 155 -1.99 -2.34 -21.45
N MET A 156 -2.02 -1.16 -20.82
CA MET A 156 -1.17 -0.03 -21.17
C MET A 156 0.12 -0.01 -20.36
N ALA A 157 1.25 0.25 -21.01
CA ALA A 157 2.53 0.44 -20.33
C ALA A 157 2.50 1.73 -19.51
N MET A 158 2.85 1.64 -18.23
CA MET A 158 2.83 2.79 -17.30
C MET A 158 4.24 3.26 -16.97
N VAL A 159 5.06 2.36 -16.46
CA VAL A 159 6.43 2.65 -16.00
C VAL A 159 7.32 1.47 -16.34
N THR A 160 8.48 1.77 -16.92
CA THR A 160 9.54 0.80 -17.16
C THR A 160 10.73 1.11 -16.25
N THR A 161 11.20 0.10 -15.52
CA THR A 161 12.43 0.17 -14.73
C THR A 161 13.50 -0.68 -15.39
N GLU A 162 14.59 -0.04 -15.78
CA GLU A 162 15.76 -0.73 -16.31
C GLU A 162 16.78 -0.97 -15.20
N THR A 163 17.31 -2.17 -15.15
CA THR A 163 18.28 -2.60 -14.13
C THR A 163 19.47 -3.26 -14.83
N ASP A 164 20.67 -2.74 -14.55
CA ASP A 164 21.93 -3.35 -14.98
C ASP A 164 22.19 -4.64 -14.18
N VAL A 165 22.43 -5.74 -14.88
CA VAL A 165 22.57 -7.07 -14.27
C VAL A 165 23.83 -7.15 -13.42
N ALA A 166 24.94 -6.58 -13.87
CA ALA A 166 26.20 -6.61 -13.13
C ALA A 166 26.07 -5.88 -11.78
N SER A 167 25.48 -4.68 -11.81
CA SER A 167 25.21 -3.85 -10.63
C SER A 167 24.24 -4.55 -9.67
N LEU A 168 23.18 -5.16 -10.18
CA LEU A 168 22.23 -5.93 -9.38
C LEU A 168 22.89 -7.13 -8.69
N ARG A 169 23.70 -7.90 -9.42
CA ARG A 169 24.44 -9.05 -8.86
C ARG A 169 25.38 -8.60 -7.75
N LYS A 170 26.11 -7.50 -7.95
CA LYS A 170 27.00 -6.89 -6.95
C LYS A 170 26.24 -6.49 -5.67
N GLN A 171 25.10 -5.80 -5.84
CA GLN A 171 24.24 -5.41 -4.73
C GLN A 171 23.70 -6.62 -3.96
N LEU A 172 23.24 -7.67 -4.66
CA LEU A 172 22.65 -8.86 -4.04
C LEU A 172 23.68 -9.78 -3.38
N ALA A 173 24.92 -9.79 -3.86
CA ALA A 173 26.04 -10.50 -3.25
C ALA A 173 26.58 -9.82 -1.98
N GLY A 174 26.10 -8.62 -1.65
CA GLY A 174 26.55 -7.85 -0.48
C GLY A 174 27.92 -7.19 -0.66
N THR A 175 28.42 -7.10 -1.89
CA THR A 175 29.70 -6.48 -2.22
C THR A 175 29.48 -5.08 -2.78
N ALA A 176 28.84 -4.16 -2.04
CA ALA A 176 28.59 -2.79 -2.52
C ALA A 176 29.89 -1.96 -2.58
#